data_AF-A0A8T6SWL3-F1
#
_entry.id   AF-A0A8T6SWL3-F1
#
_cell.length_a   1.000
_cell.length_b   1.000
_cell.length_c   1.000
_cell.angle_alpha   90.00
_cell.angle_beta   90.00
_cell.angle_gamma   90.00
#
_symmetry.space_group_name_H-M   'P 1'
#
loop_
_entity.id
_entity.type
_entity.pdbx_description
1 polymer ?
#
loop_
_entity_poly.entity_id
_entity_poly.type
_entity_poly.pdbx_seq_one_letter_code
_entity_poly.pdbx_strand_id
1 'polypeptide(L)'
;MEVWKAVENLRNDFITALYKWQKKPRRIMLPKAMSAEEMESKYQEKRVPTVIPKITEENWEEIEIQPIMEPYSFVRIRYNKETHEYLYEVIEPQLTDEEEKLLEFLKDTLLKTLEYTLDEATTKDKEEYLRKSVDALLISRNIRLEDVSKDRIIYYIIRDFIGYSVINVLMVDPQIEDISCDGPTIPLYIYHRKYHSVRTNVVFKNDHEL
;
A
#
# COMPACT_ATOMS: atom_id res chain seq x y z
N MET A 1 48.85 19.92 -50.00
CA MET A 1 48.27 21.16 -49.45
C MET A 1 46.75 21.25 -49.65
N GLU A 2 45.99 20.14 -49.76
CA GLU A 2 44.53 20.23 -50.00
C GLU A 2 43.65 19.19 -49.29
N VAL A 3 44.22 18.23 -48.53
CA VAL A 3 43.40 17.18 -47.88
C VAL A 3 43.06 17.49 -46.41
N TRP A 4 43.78 18.42 -45.75
CA TRP A 4 43.52 18.79 -44.34
C TRP A 4 42.55 19.97 -44.15
N LYS A 5 42.23 20.75 -45.20
CA LYS A 5 41.23 21.85 -45.13
C LYS A 5 39.78 21.38 -45.31
N ALA A 6 39.55 20.19 -45.89
CA ALA A 6 38.20 19.66 -46.12
C ALA A 6 37.57 19.06 -44.86
N VAL A 7 38.37 18.51 -43.95
CA VAL A 7 37.88 17.88 -42.70
C VAL A 7 37.48 18.93 -41.65
N GLU A 8 38.05 20.13 -41.72
CA GLU A 8 37.79 21.22 -40.76
C GLU A 8 36.57 22.07 -41.15
N ASN A 9 36.27 22.20 -42.45
CA ASN A 9 35.06 22.90 -42.92
C ASN A 9 33.77 22.09 -42.73
N LEU A 10 33.82 20.75 -42.83
CA LEU A 10 32.66 19.89 -42.56
C LEU A 10 32.25 19.89 -41.07
N ARG A 11 33.22 20.09 -40.16
CA ARG A 11 32.96 20.11 -38.72
C ARG A 11 32.33 21.43 -38.26
N ASN A 12 32.60 22.54 -38.96
CA ASN A 12 32.01 23.85 -38.65
C ASN A 12 30.60 24.05 -39.25
N ASP A 13 30.27 23.47 -40.40
CA ASP A 13 28.91 23.56 -40.95
C ASP A 13 27.89 22.72 -40.15
N PHE A 14 28.29 21.56 -39.63
CA PHE A 14 27.42 20.74 -38.78
C PHE A 14 27.09 21.41 -37.43
N ILE A 15 28.06 22.07 -36.79
CA ILE A 15 27.86 22.78 -35.51
C ILE A 15 26.97 24.02 -35.72
N THR A 16 27.11 24.70 -36.86
CA THR A 16 26.33 25.91 -37.17
C THR A 16 24.88 25.58 -37.56
N ALA A 17 24.65 24.43 -38.20
CA ALA A 17 23.31 23.88 -38.46
C ALA A 17 22.62 23.40 -37.18
N LEU A 18 23.37 22.80 -36.24
CA LEU A 18 22.85 22.38 -34.93
C LEU A 18 22.40 23.58 -34.08
N TYR A 19 23.14 24.69 -34.13
CA TYR A 19 22.82 25.92 -33.39
C TYR A 19 21.58 26.64 -33.95
N LYS A 20 21.34 26.58 -35.26
CA LYS A 20 20.12 27.16 -35.88
C LYS A 20 18.86 26.30 -35.68
N TRP A 21 19.01 25.07 -35.19
CA TRP A 21 17.89 24.18 -34.84
C TRP A 21 17.62 24.11 -33.32
N GLN A 22 18.18 25.03 -32.52
CA GLN A 22 17.67 25.27 -31.18
C GLN A 22 16.48 26.24 -31.24
N LYS A 23 15.32 25.60 -31.42
CA LYS A 23 14.03 25.89 -30.80
C LYS A 23 13.68 27.38 -30.66
N LYS A 24 12.75 27.84 -31.51
CA LYS A 24 11.73 28.82 -31.09
C LYS A 24 11.27 28.43 -29.68
N PRO A 25 11.24 29.34 -28.70
CA PRO A 25 10.79 29.00 -27.36
C PRO A 25 9.34 28.55 -27.44
N ARG A 26 9.11 27.23 -27.47
CA ARG A 26 7.83 26.70 -27.05
C ARG A 26 7.74 27.06 -25.58
N ARG A 27 6.69 27.80 -25.22
CA ARG A 27 6.34 28.08 -23.84
C ARG A 27 6.02 26.73 -23.19
N ILE A 28 7.05 26.07 -22.67
CA ILE A 28 6.89 24.90 -21.82
C ILE A 28 6.29 25.48 -20.55
N MET A 29 5.00 25.21 -20.31
CA MET A 29 4.44 25.40 -18.99
C MET A 29 5.27 24.54 -18.05
N LEU A 30 6.14 25.20 -17.27
CA LEU A 30 6.72 24.56 -16.10
C LEU A 30 5.54 24.11 -15.24
N PRO A 31 5.47 22.83 -14.82
CA PRO A 31 4.51 22.47 -13.80
C PRO A 31 4.72 23.44 -12.64
N LYS A 32 3.61 23.99 -12.14
CA LYS A 32 3.62 24.94 -11.01
C LYS A 32 4.55 24.37 -9.96
N ALA A 33 5.65 25.07 -9.64
CA ALA A 33 6.61 24.59 -8.66
C ALA A 33 5.85 24.32 -7.37
N MET A 34 5.88 23.06 -6.90
CA MET A 34 5.20 22.68 -5.67
C MET A 34 5.81 23.47 -4.51
N SER A 35 4.97 23.98 -3.62
CA SER A 35 5.47 24.70 -2.43
C SER A 35 6.30 23.76 -1.55
N ALA A 36 7.18 24.31 -0.70
CA ALA A 36 7.95 23.51 0.24
C ALA A 36 7.04 22.67 1.16
N GLU A 37 5.87 23.22 1.54
CA GLU A 37 4.85 22.52 2.32
C GLU A 37 4.20 21.38 1.52
N GLU A 38 3.84 21.59 0.25
CA GLU A 38 3.30 20.53 -0.62
C GLU A 38 4.34 19.43 -0.90
N MET A 39 5.62 19.81 -0.97
CA MET A 39 6.72 18.87 -1.12
C MET A 39 6.87 18.03 0.16
N GLU A 40 6.91 18.67 1.33
CA GLU A 40 7.07 18.01 2.63
C GLU A 40 5.89 17.09 2.97
N SER A 41 4.64 17.51 2.69
CA SER A 41 3.45 16.65 2.80
C SER A 41 3.54 15.44 1.87
N LYS A 42 4.03 15.60 0.64
CA LYS A 42 4.20 14.49 -0.31
C LYS A 42 5.35 13.55 0.08
N TYR A 43 6.39 14.08 0.73
CA TYR A 43 7.48 13.30 1.31
C TYR A 43 7.02 12.53 2.56
N GLN A 44 6.15 13.10 3.38
CA GLN A 44 5.51 12.42 4.52
C GLN A 44 4.50 11.37 4.05
N GLU A 45 3.69 11.65 3.02
CA GLU A 45 2.83 10.66 2.35
C GLU A 45 3.64 9.47 1.83
N LYS A 46 4.86 9.71 1.32
CA LYS A 46 5.77 8.63 0.91
C LYS A 46 6.26 7.76 2.04
N ARG A 47 6.24 8.25 3.29
CA ARG A 47 6.72 7.52 4.48
C ARG A 47 5.62 6.76 5.20
N VAL A 48 4.36 7.10 4.99
CA VAL A 48 3.27 6.35 5.59
C VAL A 48 3.03 5.04 4.82
N PRO A 49 2.89 3.91 5.52
CA PRO A 49 2.64 2.64 4.85
C PRO A 49 1.29 2.64 4.13
N THR A 50 0.30 3.36 4.65
CA THR A 50 -1.06 3.38 4.09
C THR A 50 -1.45 4.78 3.63
N VAL A 51 -1.92 4.86 2.38
CA VAL A 51 -2.46 6.07 1.78
C VAL A 51 -3.96 5.89 1.62
N ILE A 52 -4.75 6.80 2.20
CA ILE A 52 -6.21 6.77 2.08
C ILE A 52 -6.59 7.33 0.70
N PRO A 53 -7.20 6.53 -0.20
CA PRO A 53 -7.56 6.98 -1.54
C PRO A 53 -8.67 8.03 -1.48
N LYS A 54 -8.55 9.13 -2.23
CA LYS A 54 -9.63 10.14 -2.32
C LYS A 54 -10.80 9.60 -3.14
N ILE A 55 -12.03 9.86 -2.68
CA ILE A 55 -13.24 9.51 -3.44
C ILE A 55 -13.35 10.47 -4.63
N THR A 56 -13.44 9.90 -5.84
CA THR A 56 -13.60 10.66 -7.09
C THR A 56 -14.98 10.43 -7.74
N GLU A 57 -15.75 9.50 -7.19
CA GLU A 57 -17.06 9.11 -7.69
C GLU A 57 -18.16 10.06 -7.17
N GLU A 58 -19.02 10.56 -8.06
CA GLU A 58 -20.02 11.59 -7.75
C GLU A 58 -21.15 11.09 -6.82
N ASN A 59 -21.46 9.79 -6.87
CA ASN A 59 -22.56 9.18 -6.12
C ASN A 59 -22.16 8.72 -4.71
N TRP A 60 -20.88 8.80 -4.36
CA TRP A 60 -20.38 8.36 -3.05
C TRP A 60 -19.96 9.54 -2.19
N GLU A 61 -20.48 9.56 -0.97
CA GLU A 61 -20.05 10.49 0.06
C GLU A 61 -19.22 9.79 1.12
N GLU A 62 -18.14 10.45 1.55
CA GLU A 62 -17.40 10.07 2.73
C GLU A 62 -18.13 10.58 3.97
N ILE A 63 -18.56 9.66 4.82
CA ILE A 63 -19.27 10.01 6.06
C ILE A 63 -18.30 10.09 7.22
N GLU A 64 -17.43 9.10 7.35
CA GLU A 64 -16.56 8.95 8.51
C GLU A 64 -15.29 8.19 8.13
N ILE A 65 -14.15 8.62 8.67
CA ILE A 65 -12.89 7.87 8.65
C ILE A 65 -12.45 7.66 10.09
N GLN A 66 -12.13 6.41 10.43
CA GLN A 66 -11.61 6.03 11.74
C GLN A 66 -10.29 5.26 11.58
N PRO A 67 -9.23 5.62 12.31
CA PRO A 67 -8.06 4.76 12.43
C PRO A 67 -8.36 3.52 13.28
N ILE A 68 -7.92 2.35 12.83
CA ILE A 68 -8.04 1.09 13.60
C ILE A 68 -6.69 0.69 14.18
N MET A 69 -5.64 0.67 13.35
CA MET A 69 -4.26 0.47 13.79
C MET A 69 -3.35 1.46 13.08
N GLU A 70 -3.11 2.62 13.69
CA GLU A 70 -2.21 3.61 13.09
C GLU A 70 -0.77 3.09 13.03
N PRO A 71 -0.01 3.36 11.94
CA PRO A 71 -0.40 4.05 10.70
C PRO A 71 -0.85 3.11 9.55
N TYR A 72 -1.27 1.87 9.86
CA TYR A 72 -1.46 0.80 8.88
C TYR A 72 -2.89 0.61 8.41
N SER A 73 -3.87 0.59 9.32
CA SER A 73 -5.25 0.29 8.94
C SER A 73 -6.22 1.38 9.36
N PHE A 74 -7.11 1.71 8.41
CA PHE A 74 -8.16 2.68 8.56
C PHE A 74 -9.46 2.08 8.06
N VAL A 75 -10.56 2.60 8.56
CA VAL A 75 -11.90 2.26 8.14
C VAL A 75 -12.56 3.53 7.66
N ARG A 76 -13.23 3.44 6.52
CA ARG A 76 -14.03 4.52 5.97
C ARG A 76 -15.46 4.05 5.75
N ILE A 77 -16.41 4.82 6.27
CA ILE A 77 -17.82 4.64 5.96
C ILE A 77 -18.17 5.54 4.77
N ARG A 78 -18.59 4.91 3.68
CA ARG A 78 -19.09 5.59 2.48
C ARG A 78 -20.61 5.43 2.40
N TYR A 79 -21.28 6.45 1.91
CA TYR A 79 -22.71 6.41 1.63
C TYR A 79 -22.96 6.61 0.14
N ASN A 80 -23.72 5.69 -0.46
CA ASN A 80 -24.13 5.80 -1.86
C ASN A 80 -25.49 6.52 -1.95
N LYS A 81 -25.52 7.67 -2.63
CA LYS A 81 -26.75 8.47 -2.79
C LYS A 81 -27.80 7.84 -3.70
N GLU A 82 -27.37 7.00 -4.63
CA GLU A 82 -28.24 6.37 -5.63
C GLU A 82 -28.94 5.15 -5.06
N THR A 83 -28.19 4.29 -4.37
CA THR A 83 -28.75 3.07 -3.75
C THR A 83 -29.23 3.30 -2.32
N HIS A 84 -28.88 4.43 -1.70
CA HIS A 84 -29.13 4.75 -0.29
C HIS A 84 -28.51 3.73 0.69
N GLU A 85 -27.39 3.11 0.30
CA GLU A 85 -26.69 2.10 1.11
C GLU A 85 -25.36 2.62 1.66
N TYR A 86 -24.99 2.12 2.84
CA TYR A 86 -23.66 2.31 3.40
C TYR A 86 -22.70 1.21 2.94
N LEU A 87 -21.43 1.57 2.80
CA LEU A 87 -20.32 0.66 2.57
C LEU A 87 -19.27 0.87 3.66
N TYR A 88 -18.87 -0.22 4.30
CA TYR A 88 -17.77 -0.25 5.25
C TYR A 88 -16.49 -0.62 4.49
N GLU A 89 -15.62 0.36 4.27
CA GLU A 89 -14.39 0.18 3.50
C GLU A 89 -13.20 0.05 4.44
N VAL A 90 -12.61 -1.13 4.47
CA VAL A 90 -11.31 -1.40 5.10
C VAL A 90 -10.20 -0.92 4.18
N ILE A 91 -9.31 -0.10 4.71
CA ILE A 91 -8.16 0.48 4.02
C ILE A 91 -6.90 0.02 4.73
N GLU A 92 -6.15 -0.86 4.06
CA GLU A 92 -4.88 -1.42 4.51
C GLU A 92 -3.73 -0.99 3.58
N PRO A 93 -2.45 -1.19 3.97
CA PRO A 93 -1.33 -0.78 3.15
C PRO A 93 -1.34 -1.50 1.80
N GLN A 94 -1.32 -0.75 0.70
CA GLN A 94 -1.28 -1.34 -0.63
C GLN A 94 0.10 -1.93 -0.91
N LEU A 95 0.15 -3.20 -1.31
CA LEU A 95 1.36 -3.87 -1.72
C LEU A 95 1.51 -3.81 -3.25
N THR A 96 2.75 -3.65 -3.69
CA THR A 96 3.14 -3.85 -5.09
C THR A 96 3.27 -5.35 -5.39
N ASP A 97 3.18 -5.75 -6.66
CA ASP A 97 3.35 -7.15 -7.09
C ASP A 97 4.67 -7.79 -6.58
N GLU A 98 5.73 -6.99 -6.43
CA GLU A 98 7.01 -7.45 -5.87
C GLU A 98 6.93 -7.68 -4.36
N GLU A 99 6.28 -6.79 -3.63
CA GLU A 99 6.05 -6.91 -2.19
C GLU A 99 5.10 -8.07 -1.87
N GLU A 100 4.06 -8.31 -2.69
CA GLU A 100 3.14 -9.45 -2.52
C GLU A 100 3.87 -10.79 -2.65
N LYS A 101 4.69 -10.95 -3.70
CA LYS A 101 5.50 -12.16 -3.90
C LYS A 101 6.50 -12.37 -2.78
N LEU A 102 7.12 -11.28 -2.32
CA LEU A 102 8.06 -11.34 -1.21
C LEU A 102 7.34 -11.71 0.10
N LEU A 103 6.17 -11.15 0.36
CA LEU A 103 5.35 -11.47 1.52
C LEU A 103 4.97 -12.95 1.53
N GLU A 104 4.51 -13.49 0.40
CA GLU A 104 4.18 -14.91 0.26
C GLU A 104 5.39 -15.82 0.53
N PHE A 105 6.54 -15.48 -0.06
CA PHE A 105 7.80 -16.19 0.17
C PHE A 105 8.23 -16.18 1.66
N LEU A 106 8.12 -15.01 2.31
CA LEU A 106 8.44 -14.87 3.72
C LEU A 106 7.48 -15.68 4.60
N LYS A 107 6.17 -15.63 4.33
CA LYS A 107 5.16 -16.42 5.06
C LYS A 107 5.43 -17.92 4.95
N ASP A 108 5.66 -18.44 3.75
CA ASP A 108 5.95 -19.86 3.54
C ASP A 108 7.24 -20.29 4.26
N THR A 109 8.28 -19.46 4.19
CA THR A 109 9.55 -19.73 4.89
C THR A 109 9.37 -19.70 6.42
N LEU A 110 8.63 -18.72 6.93
CA LEU A 110 8.32 -18.59 8.35
C LEU A 110 7.49 -19.79 8.83
N LEU A 111 6.42 -20.18 8.13
CA LEU A 111 5.60 -21.35 8.49
C LEU A 111 6.43 -22.64 8.62
N LYS A 112 7.45 -22.81 7.77
CA LYS A 112 8.34 -23.99 7.81
C LYS A 112 9.38 -23.93 8.93
N THR A 113 9.74 -22.74 9.38
CA THR A 113 10.83 -22.50 10.34
C THR A 113 10.32 -22.27 11.76
N LEU A 114 9.08 -21.79 11.90
CA LEU A 114 8.42 -21.55 13.16
C LEU A 114 8.09 -22.88 13.83
N GLU A 115 9.00 -23.33 14.69
CA GLU A 115 8.68 -24.37 15.67
C GLU A 115 7.75 -23.76 16.74
N TYR A 116 6.74 -24.52 17.18
CA TYR A 116 5.66 -24.14 18.11
C TYR A 116 6.13 -23.81 19.55
N THR A 117 7.27 -23.15 19.75
CA THR A 117 7.78 -22.79 21.08
C THR A 117 7.17 -21.50 21.66
N LEU A 118 6.08 -21.01 21.08
CA LEU A 118 5.47 -19.72 21.41
C LEU A 118 4.13 -19.83 22.16
N ASP A 119 3.70 -21.02 22.57
CA ASP A 119 2.40 -21.19 23.23
C ASP A 119 2.29 -20.43 24.57
N GLU A 120 3.40 -20.23 25.27
CA GLU A 120 3.47 -19.49 26.55
C GLU A 120 3.91 -18.02 26.42
N ALA A 121 4.22 -17.55 25.22
CA ALA A 121 4.73 -16.19 24.98
C ALA A 121 3.60 -15.16 24.88
N THR A 122 3.85 -13.91 25.30
CA THR A 122 2.85 -12.83 25.13
C THR A 122 2.75 -12.40 23.66
N THR A 123 1.65 -11.74 23.28
CA THR A 123 1.45 -11.20 21.91
C THR A 123 2.61 -10.30 21.48
N LYS A 124 3.14 -9.48 22.40
CA LYS A 124 4.27 -8.59 22.10
C LYS A 124 5.56 -9.35 21.83
N ASP A 125 5.82 -10.40 22.59
CA ASP A 125 7.02 -11.23 22.38
C ASP A 125 6.96 -11.94 21.02
N LYS A 126 5.77 -12.42 20.64
CA LYS A 126 5.52 -13.03 19.32
C LYS A 126 5.75 -12.02 18.18
N GLU A 127 5.26 -10.80 18.32
CA GLU A 127 5.48 -9.74 17.34
C GLU A 127 6.97 -9.39 17.17
N GLU A 128 7.69 -9.23 18.28
CA GLU A 128 9.12 -8.92 18.25
C GLU A 128 9.92 -10.07 17.62
N TYR A 129 9.56 -11.30 17.95
CA TYR A 129 10.17 -12.49 17.37
C TYR A 129 9.94 -12.58 15.85
N LEU A 130 8.71 -12.35 15.37
CA LEU A 130 8.43 -12.31 13.94
C LEU A 130 9.22 -11.21 13.23
N ARG A 131 9.30 -10.00 13.81
CA ARG A 131 10.09 -8.89 13.27
C ARG A 131 11.57 -9.26 13.11
N LYS A 132 12.18 -9.85 14.15
CA LYS A 132 13.58 -10.32 14.09
C LYS A 132 13.77 -11.43 13.07
N SER A 133 12.79 -12.32 12.93
CA SER A 133 12.84 -13.44 11.99
C SER A 133 12.77 -12.94 10.55
N VAL A 134 11.90 -11.97 10.25
CA VAL A 134 11.85 -11.30 8.95
C VAL A 134 13.18 -10.62 8.64
N ASP A 135 13.76 -9.90 9.60
CA ASP A 135 15.05 -9.23 9.42
C ASP A 135 16.18 -10.21 9.10
N ALA A 136 16.26 -11.31 9.84
CA ALA A 136 17.22 -12.37 9.59
C ALA A 136 17.05 -12.99 8.20
N LEU A 137 15.81 -13.22 7.75
CA LEU A 137 15.51 -13.75 6.43
C LEU A 137 15.93 -12.79 5.32
N LEU A 138 15.61 -11.50 5.43
CA LEU A 138 15.99 -10.48 4.46
C LEU A 138 17.51 -10.37 4.32
N ILE A 139 18.24 -10.39 5.45
CA ILE A 139 19.71 -10.36 5.46
C ILE A 139 20.28 -11.63 4.81
N SER A 140 19.76 -12.81 5.18
CA SER A 140 20.27 -14.09 4.67
C SER A 140 20.12 -14.24 3.16
N ARG A 141 19.07 -13.64 2.59
CA ARG A 141 18.79 -13.63 1.15
C ARG A 141 19.36 -12.40 0.43
N ASN A 142 20.06 -11.54 1.16
CA ASN A 142 20.68 -10.32 0.65
C ASN A 142 19.67 -9.41 -0.10
N ILE A 143 18.42 -9.38 0.39
CA ILE A 143 17.33 -8.56 -0.14
C ILE A 143 17.38 -7.20 0.55
N ARG A 144 17.32 -6.12 -0.23
CA ARG A 144 17.25 -4.75 0.27
C ARG A 144 15.86 -4.20 0.02
N LEU A 145 15.24 -3.66 1.06
CA LEU A 145 13.93 -3.03 1.01
C LEU A 145 14.01 -1.61 1.55
N GLU A 146 13.14 -0.75 1.04
CA GLU A 146 12.85 0.52 1.67
C GLU A 146 12.11 0.30 3.00
N ASP A 147 12.30 1.20 3.96
CA ASP A 147 11.72 1.07 5.31
C ASP A 147 10.19 0.93 5.26
N VAL A 148 9.54 1.70 4.37
CA VAL A 148 8.07 1.67 4.20
C VAL A 148 7.60 0.32 3.67
N SER A 149 8.27 -0.23 2.66
CA SER A 149 7.97 -1.57 2.14
C SER A 149 8.14 -2.65 3.19
N LYS A 150 9.20 -2.54 3.99
CA LYS A 150 9.44 -3.45 5.12
C LYS A 150 8.32 -3.35 6.16
N ASP A 151 7.89 -2.14 6.52
CA ASP A 151 6.80 -1.93 7.47
C ASP A 151 5.46 -2.49 6.96
N ARG A 152 5.16 -2.31 5.67
CA ARG A 152 3.98 -2.93 5.03
C ARG A 152 4.02 -4.45 5.11
N ILE A 153 5.15 -5.07 4.76
CA ILE A 153 5.31 -6.53 4.82
C ILE A 153 5.17 -7.04 6.24
N ILE A 154 5.81 -6.38 7.21
CA ILE A 154 5.72 -6.75 8.63
C ILE A 154 4.28 -6.64 9.13
N TYR A 155 3.54 -5.61 8.74
CA TYR A 155 2.12 -5.48 9.06
C TYR A 155 1.34 -6.73 8.67
N TYR A 156 1.46 -7.18 7.40
CA TYR A 156 0.76 -8.37 6.93
C TYR A 156 1.24 -9.66 7.59
N ILE A 157 2.52 -9.78 7.94
CA ILE A 157 3.03 -10.94 8.67
C ILE A 157 2.42 -11.00 10.07
N ILE A 158 2.43 -9.91 10.82
CA ILE A 158 1.83 -9.87 12.17
C ILE A 158 0.32 -10.12 12.08
N ARG A 159 -0.36 -9.46 11.14
CA ARG A 159 -1.80 -9.62 10.90
C ARG A 159 -2.21 -11.07 10.67
N ASP A 160 -1.40 -11.82 9.91
CA ASP A 160 -1.76 -13.18 9.48
C ASP A 160 -1.27 -14.28 10.43
N PHE A 161 -0.16 -14.06 11.16
CA PHE A 161 0.36 -15.05 12.11
C PHE A 161 -0.18 -14.88 13.54
N ILE A 162 -0.49 -13.65 13.96
CA ILE A 162 -0.90 -13.32 15.32
C ILE A 162 -2.34 -12.80 15.35
N GLY A 163 -2.70 -11.98 14.36
CA GLY A 163 -4.04 -11.44 14.22
C GLY A 163 -5.03 -12.40 13.59
N TYR A 164 -6.12 -11.84 13.07
CA TYR A 164 -7.21 -12.59 12.44
C TYR A 164 -7.17 -12.51 10.90
N SER A 165 -5.98 -12.46 10.30
CA SER A 165 -5.82 -12.45 8.85
C SER A 165 -6.64 -11.33 8.17
N VAL A 166 -7.35 -11.63 7.08
CA VAL A 166 -8.16 -10.67 6.31
C VAL A 166 -9.27 -9.98 7.11
N ILE A 167 -9.77 -10.61 8.19
CA ILE A 167 -10.79 -10.02 9.05
C ILE A 167 -10.21 -9.26 10.25
N ASN A 168 -8.88 -9.16 10.36
CA ASN A 168 -8.23 -8.55 11.52
C ASN A 168 -8.71 -7.12 11.81
N VAL A 169 -8.91 -6.30 10.78
CA VAL A 169 -9.43 -4.92 10.96
C VAL A 169 -10.84 -4.95 11.54
N LEU A 170 -11.71 -5.86 11.06
CA LEU A 170 -13.08 -6.00 11.56
C LEU A 170 -13.11 -6.49 13.01
N MET A 171 -12.22 -7.41 13.36
CA MET A 171 -12.11 -7.96 14.72
C MET A 171 -11.59 -6.96 15.74
N VAL A 172 -10.75 -6.01 15.32
CA VAL A 172 -10.18 -4.98 16.20
C VAL A 172 -11.14 -3.80 16.38
N ASP A 173 -12.04 -3.54 15.42
CA ASP A 173 -12.95 -2.39 15.48
C ASP A 173 -14.03 -2.57 16.57
N PRO A 174 -14.04 -1.73 17.64
CA PRO A 174 -15.03 -1.83 18.71
C PRO A 174 -16.45 -1.43 18.30
N GLN A 175 -16.64 -0.84 17.11
CA GLN A 175 -17.96 -0.47 16.60
C GLN A 175 -18.69 -1.63 15.93
N ILE A 176 -18.02 -2.77 15.71
CA ILE A 176 -18.61 -3.96 15.12
C ILE A 176 -19.14 -4.87 16.23
N GLU A 177 -20.38 -5.33 16.08
CA GLU A 177 -21.00 -6.31 16.99
C GLU A 177 -20.90 -7.72 16.42
N ASP A 178 -21.29 -7.89 15.15
CA ASP A 178 -21.30 -9.17 14.47
C ASP A 178 -20.62 -9.09 13.10
N ILE A 179 -19.99 -10.19 12.69
CA ILE A 179 -19.42 -10.39 11.35
C ILE A 179 -20.10 -11.62 10.74
N SER A 180 -20.65 -11.48 9.54
CA SER A 180 -21.34 -12.52 8.78
C SER A 180 -20.57 -12.83 7.50
N CYS A 181 -20.34 -14.13 7.26
CA CYS A 181 -19.67 -14.65 6.09
C CYS A 181 -20.57 -15.68 5.40
N ASP A 182 -21.04 -15.34 4.20
CA ASP A 182 -21.94 -16.22 3.42
C ASP A 182 -21.17 -17.21 2.52
N GLY A 183 -19.87 -17.01 2.31
CA GLY A 183 -19.04 -17.89 1.47
C GLY A 183 -17.85 -17.18 0.83
N PRO A 184 -17.02 -17.91 0.07
CA PRO A 184 -15.87 -17.34 -0.63
C PRO A 184 -16.35 -16.35 -1.69
N THR A 185 -15.55 -15.34 -2.00
CA THR A 185 -15.82 -14.30 -3.01
C THR A 185 -17.07 -13.44 -2.78
N ILE A 186 -17.81 -13.70 -1.71
CA ILE A 186 -18.96 -12.89 -1.27
C ILE A 186 -18.44 -11.87 -0.24
N PRO A 187 -18.75 -10.58 -0.40
CA PRO A 187 -18.40 -9.57 0.59
C PRO A 187 -18.91 -9.92 1.98
N LEU A 188 -18.07 -9.74 2.99
CA LEU A 188 -18.50 -9.88 4.37
C LEU A 188 -19.51 -8.79 4.72
N TYR A 189 -20.48 -9.16 5.54
CA TYR A 189 -21.43 -8.24 6.15
C TYR A 189 -21.10 -8.08 7.62
N ILE A 190 -21.30 -6.87 8.13
CA ILE A 190 -21.11 -6.57 9.55
C ILE A 190 -22.38 -5.97 10.12
N TYR A 191 -22.56 -6.12 11.42
CA TYR A 191 -23.49 -5.32 12.19
C TYR A 191 -22.74 -4.23 12.95
N HIS A 192 -22.79 -3.00 12.44
CA HIS A 192 -22.13 -1.84 13.01
C HIS A 192 -23.06 -1.10 13.97
N ARG A 193 -22.59 -0.73 15.16
CA ARG A 193 -23.42 -0.08 16.22
C ARG A 193 -24.22 1.13 15.75
N LYS A 194 -23.60 1.96 14.91
CA LYS A 194 -24.23 3.17 14.34
C LYS A 194 -24.97 2.94 13.02
N TYR A 195 -24.42 2.12 12.12
CA TYR A 195 -24.87 1.99 10.73
C TYR A 195 -25.65 0.69 10.45
N HIS A 196 -25.83 -0.15 11.47
CA HIS A 196 -26.55 -1.42 11.44
C HIS A 196 -25.91 -2.39 10.44
N SER A 197 -26.71 -3.13 9.65
CA SER A 197 -26.19 -4.08 8.67
C SER A 197 -25.53 -3.33 7.51
N VAL A 198 -24.22 -3.51 7.34
CA VAL A 198 -23.41 -2.84 6.32
C VAL A 198 -22.56 -3.86 5.57
N ARG A 199 -22.55 -3.75 4.24
CA ARG A 199 -21.64 -4.54 3.38
C ARG A 199 -20.21 -4.00 3.52
N THR A 200 -19.22 -4.88 3.52
CA THR A 200 -17.81 -4.51 3.51
C THR A 200 -17.16 -4.67 2.13
N ASN A 201 -15.95 -4.15 1.94
CA ASN A 201 -15.08 -4.50 0.79
C ASN A 201 -14.19 -5.74 1.06
N VAL A 202 -14.32 -6.37 2.23
CA VAL A 202 -13.51 -7.53 2.64
C VAL A 202 -14.15 -8.80 2.08
N VAL A 203 -13.33 -9.65 1.46
CA VAL A 203 -13.74 -10.93 0.88
C VAL A 203 -12.70 -11.99 1.21
N PHE A 204 -13.15 -13.22 1.47
CA PHE A 204 -12.30 -14.39 1.41
C PHE A 204 -12.12 -14.79 -0.05
N LYS A 205 -10.89 -15.03 -0.51
CA LYS A 205 -10.64 -15.30 -1.92
C LYS A 205 -11.04 -16.71 -2.32
N ASN A 206 -10.95 -17.67 -1.40
CA ASN A 206 -11.19 -19.09 -1.66
C ASN A 206 -11.57 -19.84 -0.37
N ASP A 207 -12.00 -21.09 -0.53
CA ASP A 207 -12.43 -21.95 0.58
C ASP A 207 -11.31 -22.31 1.57
N HIS A 208 -10.03 -22.22 1.18
CA HIS A 208 -8.92 -22.47 2.09
C HIS A 208 -8.66 -21.32 3.06
N GLU A 209 -9.18 -20.12 2.75
CA GLU A 209 -9.10 -18.95 3.63
C GLU A 209 -10.27 -18.89 4.62
N LEU A 210 -11.29 -19.76 4.49
CA LEU A 210 -12.46 -19.86 5.38
C LEU A 210 -12.21 -20.72 6.61
#